data_AF-A0A2A4WVT5-F1
#
_entry.id   AF-A0A2A4WVT5-F1
#
_cell.length_a   1.000
_cell.length_b   1.000
_cell.length_c   1.000
_cell.angle_alpha   90.00
_cell.angle_beta   90.00
_cell.angle_gamma   90.00
#
_symmetry.space_group_name_H-M   'P 1'
#
loop_
_entity.id
_entity.type
_entity.pdbx_description
1 polymer ?
#
loop_
_entity_poly.entity_id
_entity_poly.type
_entity_poly.pdbx_seq_one_letter_code
_entity_poly.pdbx_strand_id
1 'polypeptide(L)'
;MVSVNKFFLIISSLVFPLCMYAFSPGSDARRNIDLDVRFMPLELDEEVYEGIIYDEKNKFKSTKISFGGITKIMGVKNDSDDSSSILRISNIKKLKVEDANYRSPRHTTNDNMLFFVKVKIVHNTPNEVSGTMLIPHKVVLCAEDVETGTEKAWRLRDITSLEINHLPSGPDINRSMDRSVHSRSIPRGVVGKEQSFLGSLWAGFIGGVHNNVKALRNWLSKTS
;
A
#
# COMPACT_ATOMS: atom_id res chain seq x y z
N MET A 1 -70.48 14.80 -18.36
CA MET A 1 -69.84 13.50 -18.64
C MET A 1 -68.34 13.69 -18.57
N VAL A 2 -67.71 13.26 -17.48
CA VAL A 2 -66.27 13.38 -17.26
C VAL A 2 -65.75 11.95 -17.21
N SER A 3 -64.91 11.58 -18.17
CA SER A 3 -64.31 10.24 -18.25
C SER A 3 -62.80 10.32 -18.01
N VAL A 4 -62.36 9.25 -17.37
CA VAL A 4 -61.14 9.02 -16.62
C VAL A 4 -59.95 8.82 -17.55
N ASN A 5 -58.78 9.33 -17.19
CA ASN A 5 -57.55 8.61 -17.49
C ASN A 5 -56.52 8.80 -16.35
N LYS A 6 -56.38 7.74 -15.56
CA LYS A 6 -55.45 7.62 -14.43
C LYS A 6 -54.14 7.09 -14.97
N PHE A 7 -53.13 7.95 -15.10
CA PHE A 7 -51.75 7.51 -15.30
C PHE A 7 -51.16 7.09 -13.96
N PHE A 8 -50.86 5.79 -13.87
CA PHE A 8 -50.04 5.18 -12.82
C PHE A 8 -48.60 5.68 -12.96
N LEU A 9 -48.11 6.44 -11.98
CA LEU A 9 -46.69 6.66 -11.76
C LEU A 9 -46.29 5.89 -10.50
N ILE A 10 -45.69 4.72 -10.72
CA ILE A 10 -45.02 3.93 -9.70
C ILE A 10 -43.67 4.62 -9.44
N ILE A 11 -43.63 5.51 -8.44
CA ILE A 11 -42.36 6.00 -7.92
C ILE A 11 -41.85 4.93 -6.96
N SER A 12 -40.87 4.17 -7.44
CA SER A 12 -40.05 3.24 -6.69
C SER A 12 -39.53 3.92 -5.42
N SER A 13 -40.10 3.53 -4.28
CA SER A 13 -39.62 3.87 -2.95
C SER A 13 -38.32 3.10 -2.72
N LEU A 14 -37.20 3.71 -3.10
CA LEU A 14 -35.87 3.34 -2.63
C LEU A 14 -35.81 3.69 -1.13
N VAL A 15 -36.32 2.78 -0.31
CA VAL A 15 -36.04 2.73 1.12
C VAL A 15 -34.56 2.39 1.25
N PHE A 16 -33.72 3.42 1.29
CA PHE A 16 -32.39 3.30 1.86
C PHE A 16 -32.57 2.93 3.34
N PRO A 17 -32.09 1.77 3.82
CA PRO A 17 -31.92 1.58 5.24
C PRO A 17 -30.85 2.57 5.68
N LEU A 18 -31.29 3.72 6.20
CA LEU A 18 -30.51 4.51 7.13
C LEU A 18 -30.19 3.58 8.31
N CYS A 19 -29.04 2.94 8.25
CA CYS A 19 -28.35 2.46 9.45
C CYS A 19 -28.02 3.70 10.29
N MET A 20 -29.03 4.19 11.01
CA MET A 20 -28.86 5.03 12.18
C MET A 20 -28.11 4.18 13.21
N TYR A 21 -26.78 4.22 13.15
CA TYR A 21 -25.98 3.88 14.31
C TYR A 21 -26.33 4.89 15.39
N ALA A 22 -27.21 4.46 16.30
CA ALA A 22 -27.43 5.11 17.56
C ALA A 22 -26.11 5.08 18.33
N PHE A 23 -25.33 6.15 18.22
CA PHE A 23 -24.28 6.48 19.17
C PHE A 23 -24.97 6.75 20.51
N SER A 24 -24.98 5.75 21.38
CA SER A 24 -25.24 5.96 22.81
C SER A 24 -24.19 6.94 23.35
N PRO A 25 -24.59 8.09 23.92
CA PRO A 25 -23.68 8.90 24.71
C PRO A 25 -23.65 8.27 26.11
N GLY A 26 -22.74 7.32 26.31
CA GLY A 26 -22.72 6.55 27.54
C GLY A 26 -21.34 5.99 27.84
N SER A 27 -20.73 6.56 28.87
CA SER A 27 -19.50 6.16 29.57
C SER A 27 -18.17 6.55 28.91
N ASP A 28 -17.47 7.44 29.62
CA ASP A 28 -16.03 7.71 29.56
C ASP A 28 -15.19 6.47 29.91
N ALA A 29 -15.37 5.40 29.15
CA ALA A 29 -14.36 4.37 29.06
C ALA A 29 -13.30 4.88 28.09
N ARG A 30 -12.26 5.53 28.62
CA ARG A 30 -10.92 5.57 28.00
C ARG A 30 -10.42 4.13 27.86
N ARG A 31 -11.05 3.33 27.00
CA ARG A 31 -10.40 2.18 26.42
C ARG A 31 -9.33 2.78 25.54
N ASN A 32 -8.09 2.70 25.99
CA ASN A 32 -6.98 2.51 25.07
C ASN A 32 -7.45 1.40 24.14
N ILE A 33 -7.95 1.77 22.94
CA ILE A 33 -8.24 0.78 21.91
C ILE A 33 -6.85 0.35 21.49
N ASP A 34 -6.36 -0.65 22.21
CA ASP A 34 -5.22 -1.45 21.85
C ASP A 34 -5.66 -2.16 20.57
N LEU A 35 -5.55 -1.43 19.44
CA LEU A 35 -5.89 -1.94 18.13
C LEU A 35 -4.99 -3.14 17.91
N ASP A 36 -5.60 -4.32 17.95
CA ASP A 36 -4.97 -5.60 17.66
C ASP A 36 -4.08 -5.44 16.42
N VAL A 37 -2.78 -5.52 16.62
CA VAL A 37 -1.78 -5.22 15.60
C VAL A 37 -1.77 -6.42 14.66
N ARG A 38 -2.48 -6.29 13.54
CA ARG A 38 -2.59 -7.36 12.56
C ARG A 38 -1.56 -7.17 11.45
N PHE A 39 -0.95 -8.28 11.05
CA PHE A 39 -0.16 -8.31 9.84
C PHE A 39 -1.05 -8.02 8.64
N MET A 40 -0.54 -7.17 7.75
CA MET A 40 -1.17 -6.85 6.48
C MET A 40 -0.17 -7.21 5.38
N PRO A 41 -0.54 -8.13 4.47
CA PRO A 41 0.34 -8.50 3.36
C PRO A 41 0.59 -7.29 2.47
N LEU A 42 1.73 -7.31 1.78
CA LEU A 42 2.10 -6.29 0.81
C LEU A 42 1.07 -6.27 -0.34
N GLU A 43 0.60 -5.08 -0.73
CA GLU A 43 -0.31 -4.92 -1.85
C GLU A 43 0.35 -5.35 -3.18
N LEU A 44 -0.48 -5.81 -4.11
CA LEU A 44 -0.08 -6.03 -5.50
C LEU A 44 0.39 -4.68 -6.06
N ASP A 45 1.58 -4.63 -6.66
CA ASP A 45 2.25 -3.44 -7.22
C ASP A 45 3.13 -2.62 -6.25
N GLU A 46 3.25 -3.03 -5.00
CA GLU A 46 4.20 -2.42 -4.07
C GLU A 46 5.57 -3.12 -4.13
N GLU A 47 6.65 -2.34 -3.99
CA GLU A 47 8.02 -2.85 -4.06
C GLU A 47 8.41 -3.64 -2.80
N VAL A 48 9.26 -4.66 -2.98
CA VAL A 48 9.75 -5.47 -1.88
C VAL A 48 11.04 -4.87 -1.33
N TYR A 49 11.07 -4.65 -0.02
CA TYR A 49 12.23 -4.15 0.69
C TYR A 49 12.69 -5.14 1.76
N GLU A 50 14.00 -5.39 1.77
CA GLU A 50 14.66 -6.15 2.80
C GLU A 50 15.24 -5.22 3.86
N GLY A 51 15.43 -5.74 5.07
CA GLY A 51 16.01 -4.92 6.11
C GLY A 51 16.06 -5.59 7.47
N ILE A 52 16.31 -4.76 8.47
CA ILE A 52 16.46 -5.19 9.86
C ILE A 52 15.62 -4.28 10.73
N ILE A 53 14.74 -4.90 11.52
CA ILE A 53 13.90 -4.26 12.51
C ILE A 53 14.52 -4.51 13.89
N TYR A 54 14.70 -3.44 14.64
CA TYR A 54 15.21 -3.48 16.00
C TYR A 54 14.08 -3.10 16.95
N ASP A 55 13.68 -4.07 17.77
CA ASP A 55 12.85 -3.90 18.96
C ASP A 55 13.80 -3.74 20.17
N GLU A 56 13.30 -3.33 21.33
CA GLU A 56 14.09 -3.09 22.56
C GLU A 56 15.00 -4.28 22.92
N LYS A 57 14.56 -5.50 22.61
CA LYS A 57 15.23 -6.74 23.01
C LYS A 57 15.72 -7.58 21.85
N ASN A 58 15.19 -7.36 20.65
CA ASN A 58 15.31 -8.32 19.56
C ASN A 58 15.71 -7.64 18.25
N LYS A 59 16.50 -8.37 17.46
CA LYS A 59 16.82 -8.06 16.08
C LYS A 59 16.04 -9.01 15.18
N PHE A 60 15.27 -8.45 14.24
CA PHE A 60 14.46 -9.22 13.30
C PHE A 60 14.92 -8.89 11.87
N LYS A 61 15.42 -9.89 11.15
CA LYS A 61 15.82 -9.73 9.75
C LYS A 61 14.61 -10.03 8.87
N SER A 62 14.30 -9.14 7.93
CA SER A 62 13.10 -9.25 7.11
C SER A 62 13.41 -9.26 5.62
N THR A 63 12.67 -10.08 4.86
CA THR A 63 12.68 -10.11 3.38
C THR A 63 11.65 -9.17 2.77
N LYS A 64 10.56 -8.87 3.49
CA LYS A 64 9.50 -7.98 3.03
C LYS A 64 9.17 -7.00 4.13
N ILE A 65 9.27 -5.71 3.87
CA ILE A 65 8.96 -4.66 4.85
C ILE A 65 7.90 -3.75 4.25
N SER A 66 6.83 -3.48 5.01
CA SER A 66 5.78 -2.55 4.61
C SER A 66 5.19 -1.81 5.80
N PHE A 67 4.54 -0.69 5.54
CA PHE A 67 3.77 0.06 6.53
C PHE A 67 2.28 -0.18 6.28
N GLY A 68 1.69 -1.12 7.01
CA GLY A 68 0.28 -1.48 6.83
C GLY A 68 -0.05 -2.02 5.44
N GLY A 69 0.87 -2.78 4.83
CA GLY A 69 0.68 -3.38 3.50
C GLY A 69 1.19 -2.53 2.32
N ILE A 70 1.66 -1.30 2.55
CA ILE A 70 2.15 -0.40 1.50
C ILE A 70 3.58 0.11 1.78
N THR A 71 4.29 0.62 0.77
CA THR A 71 5.69 1.10 0.93
C THR A 71 5.80 2.61 1.21
N LYS A 72 4.70 3.21 1.69
CA LYS A 72 4.60 4.65 1.92
C LYS A 72 3.86 4.96 3.22
N ILE A 73 4.33 5.98 3.92
CA ILE A 73 3.69 6.55 5.11
C ILE A 73 3.09 7.89 4.71
N MET A 74 1.78 8.02 4.87
CA MET A 74 1.07 9.28 4.64
C MET A 74 0.94 10.09 5.93
N GLY A 75 0.80 11.41 5.80
CA GLY A 75 0.57 12.29 6.94
C GLY A 75 1.82 12.54 7.78
N VAL A 76 3.01 12.38 7.17
CA VAL A 76 4.28 12.70 7.83
C VAL A 76 4.38 14.22 7.92
N LYS A 77 4.71 14.73 9.10
CA LYS A 77 4.82 16.17 9.35
C LYS A 77 6.23 16.55 9.73
N ASN A 78 6.58 17.79 9.44
CA ASN A 78 7.72 18.44 10.07
C ASN A 78 7.24 19.18 11.33
N ASP A 79 8.10 19.27 12.34
CA ASP A 79 7.77 20.06 13.54
C ASP A 79 8.00 21.56 13.31
N SER A 80 8.77 21.91 12.27
CA SER A 80 9.07 23.29 11.90
C SER A 80 8.04 23.94 10.99
N ASP A 81 7.07 23.21 10.43
CA ASP A 81 6.03 23.73 9.53
C ASP A 81 4.69 22.97 9.66
N ASP A 82 3.68 23.44 8.93
CA ASP A 82 2.34 22.81 8.88
C ASP A 82 2.16 21.87 7.68
N SER A 83 3.26 21.54 7.00
CA SER A 83 3.21 20.68 5.83
C SER A 83 2.92 19.23 6.23
N SER A 84 2.22 18.55 5.33
CA SER A 84 2.01 17.11 5.38
C SER A 84 2.62 16.51 4.12
N SER A 85 3.48 15.53 4.30
CA SER A 85 4.21 14.87 3.22
C SER A 85 3.97 13.36 3.23
N ILE A 86 4.51 12.70 2.20
CA ILE A 86 4.52 11.25 2.05
C ILE A 86 5.97 10.79 2.14
N LEU A 87 6.26 9.87 3.06
CA LEU A 87 7.55 9.24 3.18
C LEU A 87 7.52 7.87 2.53
N ARG A 88 8.42 7.61 1.57
CA ARG A 88 8.53 6.32 0.87
C ARG A 88 9.67 5.48 1.44
N ILE A 89 9.49 4.16 1.55
CA ILE A 89 10.55 3.23 2.01
C ILE A 89 11.80 3.33 1.14
N SER A 90 11.65 3.52 -0.19
CA SER A 90 12.74 3.77 -1.15
C SER A 90 13.74 4.84 -0.70
N ASN A 91 13.26 5.85 0.03
CA ASN A 91 14.07 7.00 0.42
C ASN A 91 14.69 6.80 1.80
N ILE A 92 14.24 5.81 2.58
CA ILE A 92 14.70 5.56 3.94
C ILE A 92 15.87 4.59 3.89
N LYS A 93 17.04 5.00 4.37
CA LYS A 93 18.14 4.08 4.68
C LYS A 93 18.05 3.60 6.12
N LYS A 94 17.75 4.52 7.04
CA LYS A 94 17.58 4.22 8.46
C LYS A 94 16.51 5.13 9.06
N LEU A 95 15.62 4.55 9.87
CA LEU A 95 14.64 5.26 10.66
C LEU A 95 14.88 4.89 12.12
N LYS A 96 15.07 5.89 12.99
CA LYS A 96 15.24 5.68 14.43
C LYS A 96 14.13 6.41 15.18
N VAL A 97 13.46 5.71 16.10
CA VAL A 97 12.48 6.33 16.98
C VAL A 97 13.23 7.10 18.07
N GLU A 98 12.94 8.39 18.20
CA GLU A 98 13.49 9.26 19.24
C GLU A 98 12.51 9.41 20.40
N ASP A 99 11.23 9.63 20.09
CA ASP A 99 10.16 9.71 21.09
C ASP A 99 8.88 9.05 20.52
N ALA A 100 8.49 7.94 21.14
CA ALA A 100 7.34 7.12 20.76
C ALA A 100 5.99 7.79 21.05
N ASN A 101 5.93 8.76 21.96
CA ASN A 101 4.70 9.40 22.41
C ASN A 101 4.81 10.94 22.33
N TYR A 102 5.50 11.42 21.29
CA TYR A 102 5.73 12.84 21.07
C TYR A 102 4.41 13.58 20.88
N ARG A 103 4.30 14.72 21.56
CA ARG A 103 3.19 15.66 21.39
C ARG A 103 3.73 16.92 20.78
N SER A 104 3.38 17.18 19.53
CA SER A 104 3.79 18.42 18.87
C SER A 104 3.01 19.59 19.48
N PRO A 105 3.70 20.64 19.95
CA PRO A 105 3.04 21.87 20.41
C PRO A 105 2.28 22.59 19.29
N ARG A 106 2.70 22.36 18.03
CA ARG A 106 2.14 23.01 16.85
C ARG A 106 0.91 22.28 16.30
N HIS A 107 0.99 20.94 16.24
CA HIS A 107 -0.07 20.12 15.62
C HIS A 107 -1.16 19.72 16.61
N THR A 108 -1.81 20.72 17.22
CA THR A 108 -3.00 20.53 18.05
C THR A 108 -4.25 20.73 17.19
N THR A 109 -5.17 19.76 17.14
CA THR A 109 -6.44 19.92 16.38
C THR A 109 -7.62 19.80 17.33
N ASN A 110 -8.47 20.82 17.39
CA ASN A 110 -9.78 20.81 18.05
C ASN A 110 -9.80 20.05 19.40
N ASP A 111 -9.00 20.51 20.38
CA ASP A 111 -8.83 19.95 21.72
C ASP A 111 -8.27 18.51 21.84
N ASN A 112 -7.94 17.86 20.73
CA ASN A 112 -7.21 16.60 20.73
C ASN A 112 -5.75 16.81 20.33
N MET A 113 -4.86 16.68 21.32
CA MET A 113 -3.42 16.56 21.04
C MET A 113 -3.18 15.33 20.17
N LEU A 114 -2.68 15.55 18.95
CA LEU A 114 -2.24 14.47 18.08
C LEU A 114 -0.94 13.92 18.64
N PHE A 115 -0.93 12.61 18.92
CA PHE A 115 0.28 11.87 19.24
C PHE A 115 1.00 11.53 17.94
N PHE A 116 2.30 11.76 17.94
CA PHE A 116 3.21 11.39 16.87
C PHE A 116 4.31 10.50 17.42
N VAL A 117 4.91 9.73 16.53
CA VAL A 117 6.23 9.14 16.75
C VAL A 117 7.23 10.10 16.14
N LYS A 118 8.08 10.70 16.99
CA LYS A 118 9.20 11.51 16.54
C LYS A 118 10.32 10.58 16.11
N VAL A 119 10.70 10.68 14.84
CA VAL A 119 11.72 9.83 14.25
C VAL A 119 12.84 10.67 13.63
N LYS A 120 14.04 10.11 13.66
CA LYS A 120 15.17 10.59 12.87
C LYS A 120 15.35 9.69 11.66
N ILE A 121 15.31 10.28 10.47
CA ILE A 121 15.44 9.57 9.21
C ILE A 121 16.77 9.92 8.57
N VAL A 122 17.49 8.88 8.18
CA VAL A 122 18.66 8.95 7.30
C VAL A 122 18.20 8.50 5.93
N HIS A 123 18.37 9.37 4.95
CA HIS A 123 17.97 9.09 3.58
C HIS A 123 18.96 8.18 2.86
N ASN A 124 18.48 7.46 1.86
CA ASN A 124 19.33 6.63 1.00
C ASN A 124 20.14 7.47 0.00
N THR A 125 19.63 8.63 -0.39
CA THR A 125 20.33 9.52 -1.33
C THR A 125 21.28 10.46 -0.57
N PRO A 126 22.51 10.71 -1.08
CA PRO A 126 23.51 11.53 -0.38
C PRO A 126 23.17 13.02 -0.35
N ASN A 127 22.26 13.48 -1.22
CA ASN A 127 21.89 14.89 -1.35
C ASN A 127 20.65 15.27 -0.53
N GLU A 128 19.97 14.30 0.08
CA GLU A 128 18.76 14.54 0.86
C GLU A 128 19.13 14.67 2.35
N VAL A 129 18.75 15.82 2.93
CA VAL A 129 19.13 16.16 4.30
C VAL A 129 18.43 15.22 5.27
N SER A 130 19.22 14.50 6.08
CA SER A 130 18.69 13.70 7.18
C SER A 130 17.98 14.61 8.17
N GLY A 131 16.71 14.29 8.46
CA GLY A 131 15.81 15.16 9.19
C GLY A 131 15.11 14.45 10.34
N THR A 132 14.56 15.27 11.24
CA THR A 132 13.59 14.80 12.23
C THR A 132 12.20 14.96 11.66
N MET A 133 11.40 13.92 11.72
CA MET A 133 10.03 13.92 11.19
C MET A 133 9.06 13.38 12.24
N LEU A 134 7.80 13.75 12.09
CA LEU A 134 6.69 13.30 12.94
C LEU A 134 5.81 12.36 12.12
N ILE A 135 5.74 11.10 12.55
CA ILE A 135 4.93 10.07 11.92
C ILE A 135 3.66 9.84 12.75
N PRO A 136 2.47 9.66 12.13
CA PRO A 136 1.26 9.35 12.89
C PRO A 136 1.43 8.12 13.81
N HIS A 137 0.94 8.22 15.05
CA HIS A 137 1.13 7.18 16.08
C HIS A 137 0.57 5.79 15.72
N LYS A 138 -0.40 5.74 14.82
CA LYS A 138 -1.12 4.52 14.43
C LYS A 138 -0.43 3.73 13.31
N VAL A 139 0.73 4.15 12.83
CA VAL A 139 1.46 3.44 11.77
C VAL A 139 1.90 2.07 12.27
N VAL A 140 1.56 1.03 11.50
CA VAL A 140 1.95 -0.37 11.74
C VAL A 140 3.04 -0.74 10.75
N LEU A 141 4.12 -1.33 11.24
CA LEU A 141 5.19 -1.94 10.46
C LEU A 141 4.90 -3.44 10.34
N CYS A 142 4.82 -3.94 9.12
CA CYS A 142 4.65 -5.35 8.81
C CYS A 142 5.95 -5.89 8.22
N ALA A 143 6.32 -7.12 8.59
CA ALA A 143 7.51 -7.75 8.06
C ALA A 143 7.43 -9.29 8.02
N GLU A 144 8.20 -9.89 7.11
CA GLU A 144 8.31 -11.35 6.96
C GLU A 144 9.74 -11.79 7.27
N ASP A 145 9.90 -12.71 8.22
CA ASP A 145 11.21 -13.19 8.68
C ASP A 145 12.00 -13.90 7.57
N VAL A 146 13.29 -13.58 7.44
CA VAL A 146 14.17 -14.17 6.41
C VAL A 146 14.35 -15.68 6.55
N GLU A 147 14.42 -16.18 7.78
CA GLU A 147 14.83 -17.56 8.05
C GLU A 147 13.60 -18.49 8.11
N THR A 148 12.50 -18.00 8.67
CA THR A 148 11.30 -18.79 8.98
C THR A 148 10.11 -18.49 8.09
N GLY A 149 10.11 -17.37 7.36
CA GLY A 149 8.93 -16.87 6.64
C GLY A 149 7.79 -16.44 7.56
N THR A 150 8.05 -16.28 8.86
CA THR A 150 7.03 -15.90 9.84
C THR A 150 6.65 -14.44 9.62
N GLU A 151 5.36 -14.20 9.48
CA GLU A 151 4.77 -12.86 9.36
C GLU A 151 4.63 -12.22 10.74
N LYS A 152 5.06 -10.96 10.87
CA LYS A 152 4.97 -10.22 12.13
C LYS A 152 4.64 -8.76 11.88
N ALA A 153 3.92 -8.16 12.82
CA ALA A 153 3.57 -6.75 12.79
C ALA A 153 3.87 -6.07 14.13
N TRP A 154 4.27 -4.81 14.06
CA TRP A 154 4.58 -3.95 15.19
C TRP A 154 3.91 -2.60 15.01
N ARG A 155 3.57 -1.92 16.10
CA ARG A 155 3.34 -0.47 15.98
C ARG A 155 4.69 0.20 15.83
N LEU A 156 4.77 1.24 15.01
CA LEU A 156 6.01 1.98 14.82
C LEU A 156 6.57 2.54 16.14
N ARG A 157 5.68 2.89 17.07
CA ARG A 157 6.07 3.40 18.40
C ARG A 157 6.76 2.34 19.28
N ASP A 158 6.55 1.06 18.98
CA ASP A 158 7.04 -0.07 19.78
C ASP A 158 8.39 -0.60 19.25
N ILE A 159 8.91 -0.05 18.13
CA ILE A 159 10.24 -0.38 17.63
C ILE A 159 11.27 0.69 18.02
N THR A 160 12.54 0.31 18.09
CA THR A 160 13.64 1.24 18.32
C THR A 160 14.17 1.82 17.01
N SER A 161 14.38 0.98 16.01
CA SER A 161 14.86 1.43 14.69
C SER A 161 14.58 0.43 13.58
N LEU A 162 14.64 0.93 12.35
CA LEU A 162 14.50 0.21 11.10
C LEU A 162 15.68 0.56 10.19
N GLU A 163 16.35 -0.44 9.65
CA GLU A 163 17.40 -0.29 8.64
C GLU A 163 16.94 -0.99 7.36
N ILE A 164 16.96 -0.26 6.24
CA ILE A 164 16.53 -0.78 4.94
C ILE A 164 17.75 -1.07 4.09
N ASN A 165 17.81 -2.29 3.56
CA ASN A 165 18.82 -2.71 2.61
C ASN A 165 18.31 -2.40 1.21
N HIS A 166 18.82 -1.33 0.61
CA HIS A 166 18.62 -1.08 -0.80
C HIS A 166 19.55 -2.00 -1.56
N LEU A 167 18.99 -3.04 -2.18
CA LEU A 167 19.74 -3.82 -3.16
C LEU A 167 20.20 -2.83 -4.24
N PRO A 168 21.47 -2.89 -4.67
CA PRO A 168 21.90 -2.08 -5.79
C PRO A 168 21.01 -2.46 -6.96
N SER A 169 20.19 -1.50 -7.42
CA SER A 169 19.53 -1.61 -8.71
C SER A 169 20.62 -2.00 -9.69
N GLY A 170 20.53 -3.22 -10.24
CA GLY A 170 21.52 -3.73 -11.20
C GLY A 170 21.76 -2.68 -12.30
N PRO A 171 22.93 -2.70 -12.98
CA PRO A 171 23.21 -1.72 -14.01
C PRO A 171 22.03 -1.67 -14.98
N ASP A 172 21.47 -0.48 -15.23
CA ASP A 172 20.35 -0.25 -16.15
C ASP A 172 20.69 -0.83 -17.54
N ILE A 173 20.38 -2.11 -17.79
CA ILE A 173 20.64 -2.77 -19.08
C ILE A 173 19.76 -2.17 -20.20
N ASN A 174 18.83 -1.27 -19.86
CA ASN A 174 17.92 -0.63 -20.81
C ASN A 174 18.38 0.76 -21.29
N ARG A 175 19.59 1.24 -20.98
CA ARG A 175 20.07 2.57 -21.41
C ARG A 175 20.84 2.62 -22.72
N SER A 176 20.85 1.55 -23.52
CA SER A 176 21.42 1.55 -24.87
C SER A 176 20.50 0.91 -25.91
N MET A 177 19.26 1.37 -26.01
CA MET A 177 18.62 1.41 -27.33
C MET A 177 18.86 2.79 -27.91
N ASP A 178 20.09 2.93 -28.40
CA ASP A 178 20.53 4.00 -29.27
C ASP A 178 19.56 4.09 -30.44
N ARG A 179 18.65 5.08 -30.39
CA ARG A 179 17.84 5.49 -31.53
C ARG A 179 18.76 6.17 -32.54
N SER A 180 19.61 5.38 -33.20
CA SER A 180 20.10 5.74 -34.53
C SER A 180 18.99 5.44 -35.54
N VAL A 181 17.92 6.24 -35.50
CA VAL A 181 17.02 6.35 -36.64
C VAL A 181 17.81 7.10 -37.71
N HIS A 182 18.58 6.34 -38.48
CA HIS A 182 19.02 6.76 -39.81
C HIS A 182 17.75 6.96 -40.64
N SER A 183 17.33 8.22 -40.74
CA SER A 183 16.37 8.69 -41.72
C SER A 183 16.97 8.49 -43.12
N ARG A 184 16.81 7.29 -43.69
CA ARG A 184 16.93 7.06 -45.12
C ARG A 184 15.62 7.51 -45.77
N SER A 185 15.70 8.62 -46.49
CA SER A 185 14.69 9.06 -47.44
C SER A 185 14.45 7.96 -48.49
N ILE A 186 13.24 7.42 -48.52
CA ILE A 186 12.77 6.54 -49.61
C ILE A 186 12.20 7.44 -50.72
N PRO A 187 12.66 7.33 -51.97
CA PRO A 187 12.10 8.10 -53.07
C PRO A 187 10.68 7.62 -53.43
N ARG A 188 9.82 8.61 -53.70
CA ARG A 188 8.47 8.43 -54.24
C ARG A 188 8.54 7.72 -55.59
N GLY A 189 7.77 6.65 -55.75
CA GLY A 189 7.55 6.04 -57.05
C GLY A 189 6.51 4.93 -57.03
N VAL A 190 5.49 5.12 -57.85
CA VAL A 190 4.56 4.11 -58.40
C VAL A 190 3.31 3.78 -57.57
N VAL A 191 2.23 4.43 -57.98
CA VAL A 191 0.84 4.02 -57.77
C VAL A 191 0.57 2.78 -58.63
N GLY A 192 0.19 1.68 -57.99
CA GLY A 192 -0.27 0.46 -58.64
C GLY A 192 -1.40 -0.18 -57.82
N LYS A 193 -2.57 -0.32 -58.45
CA LYS A 193 -3.75 -1.05 -57.95
C LYS A 193 -3.44 -2.55 -57.84
N GLU A 194 -3.99 -3.20 -56.82
CA GLU A 194 -4.68 -4.52 -56.83
C GLU A 194 -4.92 -4.93 -55.36
N GLN A 195 -6.16 -4.92 -54.89
CA GLN A 195 -7.09 -6.07 -54.83
C GLN A 195 -6.54 -7.31 -54.09
N SER A 196 -7.07 -7.45 -52.87
CA SER A 196 -7.79 -8.62 -52.37
C SER A 196 -7.04 -9.74 -51.61
N PHE A 197 -7.80 -10.23 -50.62
CA PHE A 197 -7.86 -11.59 -50.07
C PHE A 197 -7.10 -11.95 -48.77
N LEU A 198 -7.91 -12.63 -47.92
CA LEU A 198 -7.64 -13.41 -46.71
C LEU A 198 -7.48 -12.60 -45.41
N GLY A 199 -8.16 -12.91 -44.32
CA GLY A 199 -8.96 -14.09 -44.02
C GLY A 199 -9.01 -14.27 -42.51
N SER A 200 -10.22 -14.43 -41.99
CA SER A 200 -10.62 -15.19 -40.80
C SER A 200 -9.53 -15.65 -39.82
N LEU A 201 -9.52 -15.08 -38.61
CA LEU A 201 -9.03 -15.76 -37.38
C LEU A 201 -9.54 -15.03 -36.13
N TRP A 202 -10.82 -15.18 -35.83
CA TRP A 202 -11.37 -14.96 -34.49
C TRP A 202 -12.20 -16.17 -34.12
N ALA A 203 -11.51 -17.20 -33.60
CA ALA A 203 -12.12 -18.34 -32.94
C ALA A 203 -11.21 -18.77 -31.79
N GLY A 204 -11.79 -18.82 -30.58
CA GLY A 204 -11.34 -19.73 -29.52
C GLY A 204 -10.40 -19.16 -28.48
N PHE A 205 -10.95 -18.49 -27.46
CA PHE A 205 -10.43 -18.58 -26.08
C PHE A 205 -11.59 -18.54 -25.09
N ILE A 206 -12.39 -19.61 -25.07
CA ILE A 206 -13.18 -20.04 -23.91
C ILE A 206 -12.69 -21.44 -23.57
N GLY A 207 -12.17 -21.62 -22.37
CA GLY A 207 -11.97 -22.93 -21.76
C GLY A 207 -10.65 -23.05 -21.01
N GLY A 208 -10.72 -23.19 -19.67
CA GLY A 208 -9.64 -23.85 -18.95
C GLY A 208 -9.28 -23.35 -17.55
N VAL A 209 -10.23 -23.17 -16.63
CA VAL A 209 -9.92 -23.29 -15.18
C VAL A 209 -11.06 -24.02 -14.46
N HIS A 210 -11.18 -25.32 -14.72
CA HIS A 210 -11.94 -26.25 -13.89
C HIS A 210 -11.01 -27.43 -13.67
N ASN A 211 -10.19 -27.38 -12.62
CA ASN A 211 -9.52 -28.52 -11.99
C ASN A 211 -8.60 -28.01 -10.86
N ASN A 212 -9.13 -27.91 -9.63
CA ASN A 212 -8.39 -28.19 -8.38
C ASN A 212 -9.25 -27.98 -7.11
N VAL A 213 -10.42 -28.64 -7.02
CA VAL A 213 -11.20 -28.69 -5.76
C VAL A 213 -11.46 -30.13 -5.29
N LYS A 214 -10.97 -31.17 -5.98
CA LYS A 214 -11.16 -32.57 -5.57
C LYS A 214 -10.01 -33.18 -4.75
N ALA A 215 -8.88 -32.49 -4.58
CA ALA A 215 -7.74 -33.01 -3.82
C ALA A 215 -7.77 -32.72 -2.31
N LEU A 216 -8.63 -31.81 -1.83
CA LEU A 216 -8.64 -31.41 -0.41
C LEU A 216 -9.65 -32.19 0.46
N ARG A 217 -10.47 -33.08 -0.12
CA ARG A 217 -11.53 -33.80 0.61
C ARG A 217 -11.14 -35.20 1.10
N ASN A 218 -10.01 -35.74 0.64
CA ASN A 218 -9.54 -37.08 1.03
C ASN A 218 -8.49 -37.10 2.15
N TRP A 219 -8.14 -35.95 2.73
CA TRP A 219 -7.17 -35.89 3.83
C TRP A 219 -7.81 -35.84 5.23
N LEU A 220 -9.11 -35.52 5.33
CA LEU A 220 -9.80 -35.39 6.63
C LEU A 220 -10.54 -36.65 7.10
N SER A 221 -10.40 -37.82 6.44
CA SER A 221 -11.06 -39.06 6.85
C SER A 221 -10.14 -40.12 7.48
N LYS A 222 -8.91 -39.77 7.84
CA LYS A 222 -7.93 -40.70 8.45
C LYS A 222 -7.51 -40.38 9.88
N THR A 223 -8.17 -39.44 10.54
CA THR A 223 -7.94 -39.14 11.96
C THR A 223 -9.25 -38.99 12.71
N SER A 224 -9.95 -40.11 12.91
CA SER A 224 -10.88 -40.35 14.03
C SER A 224 -11.30 -41.81 14.04
#